data_AF-A0A2S8F4P4-F1
#
_entry.id   AF-A0A2S8F4P4-F1
#
_cell.length_a   1.000
_cell.length_b   1.000
_cell.length_c   1.000
_cell.angle_alpha   90.00
_cell.angle_beta   90.00
_cell.angle_gamma   90.00
#
_symmetry.space_group_name_H-M   'P 1'
#
loop_
_entity.id
_entity.type
_entity.pdbx_description
1 polymer ?
#
loop_
_entity_poly.entity_id
_entity_poly.type
_entity_poly.pdbx_seq_one_letter_code
_entity_poly.pdbx_strand_id
1 'polypeptide(L)'
;MLNHRLCYVIFPIFGFCAGICSGLSTIPPGWGVIAPGFFFGLALAFSWEACATRLAWYQGTAIVIGSTVGFVAAEITSILSYRFFDLGNGMLAGLHYGAVGGYAGGLIVAATLALVIPNFSIARTLLLVPFTGMFFGVIFVFCGIYISDHTPWGHPFDDLVTFPLWQTGVAAVIPFCYGTSRPPTD
;
A
#
# COMPACT_ATOMS: atom_id res chain seq x y z
N MET A 1 23.44 6.91 -7.25
CA MET A 1 23.70 6.30 -5.92
C MET A 1 22.43 6.47 -5.09
N LEU A 2 21.96 5.41 -4.43
CA LEU A 2 20.76 5.49 -3.57
C LEU A 2 21.14 6.19 -2.25
N ASN A 3 20.45 7.27 -1.88
CA ASN A 3 20.61 7.84 -0.54
C ASN A 3 19.74 7.03 0.43
N HIS A 4 20.24 5.88 0.87
CA HIS A 4 19.51 4.93 1.70
C HIS A 4 18.84 5.59 2.91
N ARG A 5 19.55 6.47 3.62
CA ARG A 5 19.03 7.18 4.80
C ARG A 5 17.81 8.03 4.45
N LEU A 6 17.84 8.69 3.29
CA LEU A 6 16.76 9.53 2.83
C LEU A 6 15.54 8.67 2.40
N CYS A 7 15.77 7.56 1.69
CA CYS A 7 14.69 6.67 1.28
C CYS A 7 13.93 6.06 2.47
N TYR A 8 14.62 5.69 3.57
CA TYR A 8 13.95 5.18 4.79
C TYR A 8 13.02 6.19 5.46
N VAL A 9 13.16 7.49 5.17
CA VAL A 9 12.34 8.56 5.73
C VAL A 9 11.26 8.99 4.74
N ILE A 10 11.63 9.20 3.47
CA ILE A 10 10.73 9.72 2.44
C ILE A 10 9.59 8.73 2.15
N PHE A 11 9.90 7.45 1.96
CA PHE A 11 8.87 6.46 1.60
C PHE A 11 7.74 6.37 2.64
N PRO A 12 8.02 6.20 3.95
CA PRO A 12 6.97 6.22 4.97
C PRO A 12 6.18 7.53 5.00
N ILE A 13 6.85 8.70 4.93
CA ILE A 13 6.17 10.00 5.00
C ILE A 13 5.21 10.17 3.83
N PHE A 14 5.65 9.91 2.60
CA PHE A 14 4.81 10.03 1.42
C PHE A 14 3.71 8.97 1.39
N GLY A 15 3.99 7.76 1.88
CA GLY A 15 2.97 6.71 2.07
C GLY A 15 1.88 7.17 3.06
N PHE A 16 2.28 7.80 4.17
CA PHE A 16 1.36 8.35 5.16
C PHE A 16 0.54 9.52 4.61
N CYS A 17 1.17 10.44 3.88
CA CYS A 17 0.49 11.55 3.22
C CYS A 17 -0.49 11.08 2.14
N ALA A 18 -0.08 10.14 1.27
CA ALA A 18 -0.98 9.51 0.31
C ALA A 18 -2.17 8.88 1.01
N GLY A 19 -1.89 8.28 2.15
CA GLY A 19 -2.86 7.77 3.08
C GLY A 19 -3.93 8.72 3.53
N ILE A 20 -3.51 9.84 4.11
CA ILE A 20 -4.43 10.91 4.54
C ILE A 20 -5.25 11.39 3.34
N CYS A 21 -4.62 11.63 2.20
CA CYS A 21 -5.30 12.02 0.97
C CYS A 21 -6.32 10.97 0.51
N SER A 22 -6.00 9.68 0.67
CA SER A 22 -6.87 8.55 0.37
C SER A 22 -8.10 8.55 1.26
N GLY A 23 -7.92 8.72 2.57
CA GLY A 23 -9.03 8.83 3.53
C GLY A 23 -9.90 10.05 3.28
N LEU A 24 -9.33 11.20 2.89
CA LEU A 24 -10.13 12.38 2.51
C LEU A 24 -10.87 12.18 1.18
N SER A 25 -10.38 11.30 0.31
CA SER A 25 -10.99 11.01 -0.99
C SER A 25 -12.22 10.09 -0.93
N THR A 26 -12.55 9.54 0.23
CA THR A 26 -13.81 8.82 0.45
C THR A 26 -14.98 9.78 0.72
N ILE A 27 -14.69 11.07 1.00
CA ILE A 27 -15.70 12.11 1.22
C ILE A 27 -16.48 12.43 -0.08
N PRO A 28 -15.85 12.54 -1.26
CA PRO A 28 -16.57 12.67 -2.54
C PRO A 28 -17.04 11.30 -3.08
N PRO A 29 -18.32 11.14 -3.44
CA PRO A 29 -18.85 9.90 -4.01
C PRO A 29 -18.09 9.46 -5.27
N GLY A 30 -17.69 8.19 -5.34
CA GLY A 30 -17.04 7.58 -6.52
C GLY A 30 -15.52 7.71 -6.58
N TRP A 31 -14.90 8.64 -5.84
CA TRP A 31 -13.44 8.78 -5.82
C TRP A 31 -12.77 7.75 -4.91
N GLY A 32 -13.47 7.26 -3.88
CA GLY A 32 -12.92 6.29 -2.91
C GLY A 32 -12.43 4.96 -3.50
N VAL A 33 -12.87 4.56 -4.70
CA VAL A 33 -12.46 3.28 -5.32
C VAL A 33 -11.11 3.37 -6.06
N ILE A 34 -10.74 4.57 -6.55
CA ILE A 34 -9.58 4.75 -7.45
C ILE A 34 -8.54 5.66 -6.81
N ALA A 35 -8.99 6.72 -6.16
CA ALA A 35 -8.14 7.75 -5.61
C ALA A 35 -7.10 7.20 -4.61
N PRO A 36 -7.41 6.23 -3.73
CA PRO A 36 -6.41 5.69 -2.82
C PRO A 36 -5.20 5.07 -3.51
N GLY A 37 -5.43 4.19 -4.48
CA GLY A 37 -4.34 3.55 -5.21
C GLY A 37 -3.60 4.52 -6.15
N PHE A 38 -4.31 5.52 -6.70
CA PHE A 38 -3.68 6.58 -7.48
C PHE A 38 -2.73 7.45 -6.64
N PHE A 39 -3.19 7.94 -5.48
CA PHE A 39 -2.37 8.76 -4.57
C PHE A 39 -1.18 7.96 -4.03
N PHE A 40 -1.40 6.69 -3.70
CA PHE A 40 -0.31 5.82 -3.27
C PHE A 40 0.74 5.64 -4.37
N GLY A 41 0.32 5.36 -5.60
CA GLY A 41 1.26 5.22 -6.71
C GLY A 41 2.03 6.50 -7.03
N LEU A 42 1.39 7.67 -6.93
CA LEU A 42 2.08 8.96 -7.04
C LEU A 42 3.12 9.12 -5.92
N ALA A 43 2.74 8.81 -4.67
CA ALA A 43 3.67 8.86 -3.54
C ALA A 43 4.87 7.92 -3.74
N LEU A 44 4.66 6.72 -4.26
CA LEU A 44 5.75 5.79 -4.57
C LEU A 44 6.69 6.32 -5.65
N ALA A 45 6.13 6.87 -6.73
CA ALA A 45 6.91 7.45 -7.82
C ALA A 45 7.72 8.67 -7.34
N PHE A 46 7.08 9.61 -6.64
CA PHE A 46 7.76 10.78 -6.08
C PHE A 46 8.82 10.42 -5.04
N SER A 47 8.53 9.46 -4.16
CA SER A 47 9.50 8.99 -3.16
C SER A 47 10.74 8.41 -3.81
N TRP A 48 10.54 7.65 -4.89
CA TRP A 48 11.63 7.09 -5.67
C TRP A 48 12.48 8.18 -6.32
N GLU A 49 11.87 9.11 -7.05
CA GLU A 49 12.60 10.19 -7.70
C GLU A 49 13.34 11.10 -6.71
N ALA A 50 12.78 11.29 -5.51
CA ALA A 50 13.38 12.12 -4.47
C ALA A 50 14.63 11.51 -3.82
N CYS A 51 14.77 10.18 -3.80
CA CYS A 51 15.86 9.52 -3.05
C CYS A 51 16.73 8.56 -3.87
N ALA A 52 16.34 8.26 -5.11
CA ALA A 52 16.97 7.30 -6.00
C ALA A 52 17.29 7.92 -7.38
N THR A 53 16.74 7.34 -8.44
CA THR A 53 16.94 7.78 -9.82
C THR A 53 15.64 8.29 -10.40
N ARG A 54 15.74 9.25 -11.33
CA ARG A 54 14.59 9.72 -12.08
C ARG A 54 13.91 8.56 -12.82
N LEU A 55 12.59 8.51 -12.76
CA LEU A 55 11.81 7.50 -13.48
C LEU A 55 11.54 8.00 -14.89
N ALA A 56 11.54 7.08 -15.86
CA ALA A 56 10.92 7.40 -17.12
C ALA A 56 9.40 7.55 -16.92
N TRP A 57 8.76 8.38 -17.74
CA TRP A 57 7.33 8.67 -17.61
C TRP A 57 6.47 7.39 -17.59
N TYR A 58 6.82 6.40 -18.41
CA TYR A 58 6.10 5.12 -18.47
C TYR A 58 6.28 4.27 -17.20
N GLN A 59 7.43 4.39 -16.52
CA GLN A 59 7.66 3.72 -15.25
C GLN A 59 6.82 4.35 -14.14
N GLY A 60 6.80 5.69 -14.07
CA GLY A 60 5.94 6.41 -13.14
C GLY A 60 4.47 6.08 -13.35
N THR A 61 3.99 6.13 -14.61
CA THR A 61 2.61 5.76 -14.96
C THR A 61 2.30 4.31 -14.61
N ALA A 62 3.21 3.37 -14.86
CA ALA A 62 3.00 1.96 -14.52
C ALA A 62 2.88 1.74 -13.01
N ILE A 63 3.68 2.44 -12.18
CA ILE A 63 3.57 2.39 -10.71
C ILE A 63 2.20 2.90 -10.25
N VAL A 64 1.72 4.00 -10.83
CA VAL A 64 0.40 4.58 -10.52
C VAL A 64 -0.72 3.62 -10.88
N ILE A 65 -0.69 3.07 -12.10
CA ILE A 65 -1.69 2.11 -12.58
C ILE A 65 -1.65 0.84 -11.72
N GLY A 66 -0.46 0.26 -11.48
CA GLY A 66 -0.32 -0.96 -10.70
C GLY A 66 -0.75 -0.79 -9.25
N SER A 67 -0.51 0.38 -8.64
CA SER A 67 -0.98 0.71 -7.29
C SER A 67 -2.50 0.88 -7.24
N THR A 68 -3.09 1.47 -8.29
CA THR A 68 -4.54 1.59 -8.45
C THR A 68 -5.21 0.23 -8.60
N VAL A 69 -4.69 -0.61 -9.51
CA VAL A 69 -5.18 -1.98 -9.72
C VAL A 69 -4.98 -2.82 -8.45
N GLY A 70 -3.85 -2.67 -7.75
CA GLY A 70 -3.59 -3.35 -6.49
C GLY A 70 -4.60 -2.97 -5.41
N PHE A 71 -4.95 -1.70 -5.30
CA PHE A 71 -6.00 -1.24 -4.39
C PHE A 71 -7.36 -1.86 -4.73
N VAL A 72 -7.77 -1.79 -6.00
CA VAL A 72 -9.03 -2.42 -6.45
C VAL A 72 -9.04 -3.93 -6.18
N ALA A 73 -7.91 -4.61 -6.39
CA ALA A 73 -7.79 -6.03 -6.08
C ALA A 73 -7.89 -6.30 -4.57
N ALA A 74 -7.31 -5.44 -3.73
CA ALA A 74 -7.47 -5.52 -2.27
C ALA A 74 -8.95 -5.44 -1.88
N GLU A 75 -9.70 -4.46 -2.41
CA GLU A 75 -11.14 -4.30 -2.16
C GLU A 75 -11.96 -5.50 -2.63
N ILE A 76 -11.74 -5.96 -3.88
CA ILE A 76 -12.47 -7.11 -4.42
C ILE A 76 -12.19 -8.38 -3.62
N THR A 77 -10.91 -8.66 -3.33
CA THR A 77 -10.54 -9.87 -2.57
C THR A 77 -11.05 -9.82 -1.13
N SER A 78 -11.09 -8.63 -0.53
CA SER A 78 -11.71 -8.38 0.78
C SER A 78 -13.20 -8.74 0.79
N ILE A 79 -13.96 -8.20 -0.18
CA ILE A 79 -15.40 -8.46 -0.32
C ILE A 79 -15.67 -9.93 -0.60
N LEU A 80 -14.89 -10.54 -1.50
CA LEU A 80 -15.05 -11.96 -1.84
C LEU A 80 -14.72 -12.85 -0.63
N SER A 81 -13.62 -12.60 0.07
CA SER A 81 -13.23 -13.33 1.27
C SER A 81 -14.33 -13.27 2.34
N TYR A 82 -14.87 -12.09 2.61
CA TYR A 82 -16.00 -11.92 3.52
C TYR A 82 -17.22 -12.77 3.11
N ARG A 83 -17.57 -12.77 1.83
CA ARG A 83 -18.74 -13.52 1.30
C ARG A 83 -18.54 -15.03 1.23
N PHE A 84 -17.33 -15.51 0.91
CA PHE A 84 -17.07 -16.94 0.73
C PHE A 84 -16.99 -17.72 2.04
N PHE A 85 -16.52 -17.08 3.11
CA PHE A 85 -16.30 -17.75 4.39
C PHE A 85 -17.42 -17.49 5.42
N ASP A 86 -18.43 -16.67 5.07
CA ASP A 86 -19.57 -16.31 5.92
C ASP A 86 -19.16 -16.01 7.38
N LEU A 87 -18.09 -15.23 7.54
CA LEU A 87 -17.37 -15.06 8.82
C LEU A 87 -18.17 -14.27 9.88
N GLY A 88 -19.44 -13.93 9.60
CA GLY A 88 -20.25 -13.02 10.40
C GLY A 88 -19.69 -11.59 10.44
N ASN A 89 -20.36 -10.71 11.17
CA ASN A 89 -19.85 -9.37 11.46
C ASN A 89 -19.09 -9.41 12.80
N GLY A 90 -17.79 -9.13 12.77
CA GLY A 90 -16.98 -9.06 13.99
C GLY A 90 -15.49 -8.89 13.72
N MET A 91 -14.73 -8.65 14.78
CA MET A 91 -13.28 -8.36 14.69
C MET A 91 -12.50 -9.45 13.96
N LEU A 92 -12.81 -10.74 14.17
CA LEU A 92 -12.16 -11.86 13.47
C LEU A 92 -12.39 -11.83 11.95
N ALA A 93 -13.61 -11.51 11.51
CA ALA A 93 -13.91 -11.31 10.09
C ALA A 93 -13.12 -10.10 9.55
N GLY A 94 -13.04 -9.03 10.33
CA GLY A 94 -12.21 -7.86 10.07
C GLY A 94 -10.74 -8.21 9.81
N LEU A 95 -10.12 -8.93 10.74
CA LEU A 95 -8.71 -9.34 10.63
C LEU A 95 -8.45 -10.16 9.36
N HIS A 96 -9.33 -11.13 9.07
CA HIS A 96 -9.18 -11.98 7.89
C HIS A 96 -9.29 -11.18 6.59
N TYR A 97 -10.27 -10.27 6.51
CA TYR A 97 -10.41 -9.35 5.38
C TYR A 97 -9.14 -8.50 5.21
N GLY A 98 -8.67 -7.87 6.29
CA GLY A 98 -7.48 -7.02 6.25
C GLY A 98 -6.23 -7.77 5.81
N ALA A 99 -6.07 -9.02 6.25
CA ALA A 99 -4.98 -9.89 5.84
C ALA A 99 -5.03 -10.19 4.33
N VAL A 100 -6.17 -10.70 3.86
CA VAL A 100 -6.32 -11.17 2.47
C VAL A 100 -6.26 -10.00 1.49
N GLY A 101 -7.00 -8.93 1.77
CA GLY A 101 -6.98 -7.70 0.96
C GLY A 101 -5.59 -7.06 0.94
N GLY A 102 -4.98 -6.90 2.11
CA GLY A 102 -3.64 -6.33 2.25
C GLY A 102 -2.56 -7.14 1.52
N TYR A 103 -2.65 -8.47 1.55
CA TYR A 103 -1.75 -9.35 0.80
C TYR A 103 -1.96 -9.24 -0.71
N ALA A 104 -3.21 -9.31 -1.18
CA ALA A 104 -3.54 -9.26 -2.60
C ALA A 104 -3.13 -7.93 -3.23
N GLY A 105 -3.46 -6.81 -2.60
CA GLY A 105 -3.05 -5.49 -3.06
C GLY A 105 -1.54 -5.29 -3.02
N GLY A 106 -0.90 -5.73 -1.91
CA GLY A 106 0.55 -5.71 -1.77
C GLY A 106 1.26 -6.54 -2.84
N LEU A 107 0.69 -7.67 -3.26
CA LEU A 107 1.25 -8.53 -4.32
C LEU A 107 1.22 -7.88 -5.70
N ILE A 108 0.13 -7.20 -6.07
CA ILE A 108 0.06 -6.49 -7.35
C ILE A 108 1.03 -5.29 -7.37
N VAL A 109 1.11 -4.54 -6.27
CA VAL A 109 2.11 -3.47 -6.11
C VAL A 109 3.52 -4.04 -6.22
N ALA A 110 3.81 -5.15 -5.52
CA ALA A 110 5.10 -5.81 -5.55
C ALA A 110 5.50 -6.26 -6.95
N ALA A 111 4.57 -6.91 -7.68
CA ALA A 111 4.79 -7.37 -9.04
C ALA A 111 5.05 -6.18 -9.98
N THR A 112 4.28 -5.10 -9.85
CA THR A 112 4.47 -3.87 -10.63
C THR A 112 5.85 -3.27 -10.37
N LEU A 113 6.23 -3.11 -9.09
CA LEU A 113 7.53 -2.57 -8.71
C LEU A 113 8.69 -3.45 -9.20
N ALA A 114 8.57 -4.77 -9.09
CA ALA A 114 9.59 -5.71 -9.54
C ALA A 114 9.78 -5.70 -11.07
N LEU A 115 8.72 -5.46 -11.84
CA LEU A 115 8.77 -5.37 -13.31
C LEU A 115 9.28 -4.02 -13.80
N VAL A 116 8.91 -2.94 -13.11
CA VAL A 116 9.16 -1.57 -13.58
C VAL A 116 10.50 -1.02 -13.09
N ILE A 117 10.96 -1.44 -11.91
CA ILE A 117 12.18 -0.93 -11.27
C ILE A 117 13.31 -1.97 -11.36
N PRO A 118 14.27 -1.79 -12.29
CA PRO A 118 15.27 -2.82 -12.59
C PRO A 118 16.27 -3.07 -11.44
N ASN A 119 16.38 -2.14 -10.50
CA ASN A 119 17.31 -2.24 -9.37
C ASN A 119 16.68 -2.92 -8.15
N PHE A 120 15.48 -3.48 -8.25
CA PHE A 120 14.86 -4.22 -7.16
C PHE A 120 15.24 -5.69 -7.14
N SER A 121 15.47 -6.19 -5.95
CA SER A 121 15.57 -7.62 -5.69
C SER A 121 14.16 -8.21 -5.76
N ILE A 122 13.82 -8.80 -6.90
CA ILE A 122 12.49 -9.38 -7.17
C ILE A 122 12.00 -10.25 -6.01
N ALA A 123 12.86 -11.15 -5.50
CA ALA A 123 12.53 -12.03 -4.38
C ALA A 123 12.17 -11.26 -3.09
N ARG A 124 12.94 -10.21 -2.75
CA ARG A 124 12.63 -9.37 -1.58
C ARG A 124 11.37 -8.55 -1.79
N THR A 125 11.17 -8.00 -2.98
CA THR A 125 9.95 -7.22 -3.30
C THR A 125 8.70 -8.08 -3.20
N LEU A 126 8.69 -9.25 -3.85
CA LEU A 126 7.55 -10.18 -3.84
C LEU A 126 7.31 -10.82 -2.47
N LEU A 127 8.29 -10.82 -1.57
CA LEU A 127 8.13 -11.30 -0.20
C LEU A 127 7.71 -10.18 0.74
N LEU A 128 8.52 -9.13 0.88
CA LEU A 128 8.33 -8.11 1.91
C LEU A 128 7.06 -7.30 1.68
N VAL A 129 6.82 -6.82 0.46
CA VAL A 129 5.71 -5.91 0.17
C VAL A 129 4.35 -6.57 0.47
N PRO A 130 4.06 -7.81 0.02
CA PRO A 130 2.78 -8.46 0.33
C PRO A 130 2.64 -8.86 1.80
N PHE A 131 3.71 -9.37 2.43
CA PHE A 131 3.66 -9.71 3.86
C PHE A 131 3.42 -8.48 4.74
N THR A 132 4.06 -7.37 4.39
CA THR A 132 3.87 -6.10 5.11
C THR A 132 2.47 -5.56 4.86
N GLY A 133 1.98 -5.66 3.62
CA GLY A 133 0.59 -5.35 3.28
C GLY A 133 -0.41 -6.18 4.09
N MET A 134 -0.20 -7.49 4.23
CA MET A 134 -1.03 -8.38 5.04
C MET A 134 -1.01 -7.97 6.52
N PHE A 135 0.19 -7.86 7.10
CA PHE A 135 0.36 -7.60 8.53
C PHE A 135 -0.24 -6.26 8.94
N PHE A 136 0.05 -5.21 8.18
CA PHE A 136 -0.51 -3.89 8.46
C PHE A 136 -1.99 -3.81 8.09
N GLY A 137 -2.46 -4.52 7.05
CA GLY A 137 -3.88 -4.64 6.75
C GLY A 137 -4.68 -5.19 7.93
N VAL A 138 -4.20 -6.27 8.58
CA VAL A 138 -4.77 -6.84 9.82
C VAL A 138 -4.86 -5.79 10.92
N ILE A 139 -3.73 -5.14 11.23
CA ILE A 139 -3.64 -4.18 12.34
C ILE A 139 -4.58 -2.98 12.10
N PHE A 140 -4.65 -2.48 10.87
CA PHE A 140 -5.38 -1.25 10.62
C PHE A 140 -6.88 -1.45 10.48
N VAL A 141 -7.32 -2.57 9.90
CA VAL A 141 -8.73 -2.95 9.95
C VAL A 141 -9.19 -3.17 11.39
N PHE A 142 -8.37 -3.81 12.23
CA PHE A 142 -8.66 -3.93 13.65
C PHE A 142 -8.87 -2.56 14.31
N CYS A 143 -7.93 -1.65 14.09
CA CYS A 143 -8.01 -0.29 14.65
C CYS A 143 -9.23 0.47 14.13
N GLY A 144 -9.55 0.35 12.84
CA GLY A 144 -10.73 0.95 12.23
C GLY A 144 -12.01 0.48 12.92
N ILE A 145 -12.23 -0.85 12.96
CA ILE A 145 -13.39 -1.45 13.64
C ILE A 145 -13.46 -1.02 15.12
N TYR A 146 -12.34 -1.08 15.84
CA TYR A 146 -12.31 -0.67 17.24
C TYR A 146 -12.71 0.79 17.44
N ILE A 147 -12.20 1.71 16.60
CA ILE A 147 -12.57 3.13 16.65
C ILE A 147 -14.05 3.31 16.31
N SER A 148 -14.56 2.62 15.29
CA SER A 148 -15.98 2.62 14.92
C SER A 148 -16.87 2.24 16.10
N ASP A 149 -16.52 1.15 16.77
CA ASP A 149 -17.31 0.57 17.87
C ASP A 149 -17.27 1.43 19.14
N HIS A 150 -16.23 2.25 19.32
CA HIS A 150 -15.98 2.99 20.56
C HIS A 150 -16.04 4.52 20.41
N THR A 151 -16.32 5.04 19.21
CA THR A 151 -16.45 6.49 18.99
C THR A 151 -17.77 6.82 18.28
N PRO A 152 -18.39 7.97 18.59
CA PRO A 152 -19.62 8.41 17.92
C PRO A 152 -19.39 8.86 16.47
N TRP A 153 -18.17 8.74 15.96
CA TRP A 153 -17.75 9.23 14.64
C TRP A 153 -18.03 8.21 13.54
N GLY A 154 -18.25 6.93 13.89
CA GLY A 154 -18.75 5.86 13.02
C GLY A 154 -17.84 5.48 11.84
N HIS A 155 -18.37 4.59 11.00
CA HIS A 155 -17.71 3.96 9.85
C HIS A 155 -16.91 4.84 8.86
N PRO A 156 -17.22 6.13 8.59
CA PRO A 156 -16.36 6.93 7.71
C PRO A 156 -14.93 7.17 8.27
N PHE A 157 -14.72 7.02 9.58
CA PHE A 157 -13.38 7.08 10.16
C PHE A 157 -12.60 5.78 10.01
N ASP A 158 -13.28 4.65 9.77
CA ASP A 158 -12.64 3.36 9.55
C ASP A 158 -11.75 3.46 8.31
N ASP A 159 -12.28 4.02 7.23
CA ASP A 159 -11.56 4.25 5.97
C ASP A 159 -10.41 5.26 6.14
N LEU A 160 -10.65 6.36 6.86
CA LEU A 160 -9.65 7.41 7.13
C LEU A 160 -8.45 6.93 7.95
N VAL A 161 -8.64 5.93 8.82
CA VAL A 161 -7.55 5.34 9.62
C VAL A 161 -6.93 4.15 8.91
N THR A 162 -7.72 3.37 8.17
CA THR A 162 -7.25 2.12 7.56
C THR A 162 -6.38 2.35 6.34
N PHE A 163 -6.74 3.30 5.47
CA PHE A 163 -5.99 3.56 4.23
C PHE A 163 -4.59 4.14 4.44
N PRO A 164 -4.37 5.16 5.30
CA PRO A 164 -3.04 5.72 5.46
C PRO A 164 -2.00 4.79 5.99
N LEU A 165 -2.42 3.94 6.90
CA LEU A 165 -1.47 3.20 7.68
C LEU A 165 -1.02 1.94 6.93
N TRP A 166 -1.91 1.28 6.16
CA TRP A 166 -1.51 0.18 5.25
C TRP A 166 -0.54 0.65 4.17
N GLN A 167 -0.84 1.77 3.49
CA GLN A 167 0.02 2.37 2.47
C GLN A 167 1.40 2.75 3.04
N THR A 168 1.43 3.31 4.25
CA THR A 168 2.68 3.62 4.97
C THR A 168 3.52 2.37 5.22
N GLY A 169 2.90 1.29 5.71
CA GLY A 169 3.59 0.02 5.97
C GLY A 169 4.19 -0.58 4.68
N VAL A 170 3.39 -0.63 3.61
CA VAL A 170 3.84 -1.10 2.28
C VAL A 170 4.99 -0.24 1.76
N ALA A 171 4.90 1.09 1.86
CA ALA A 171 5.96 1.99 1.42
C ALA A 171 7.24 1.86 2.25
N ALA A 172 7.12 1.67 3.57
CA ALA A 172 8.26 1.60 4.49
C ALA A 172 9.21 0.44 4.19
N VAL A 173 8.74 -0.63 3.56
CA VAL A 173 9.56 -1.79 3.21
C VAL A 173 10.24 -1.72 1.83
N ILE A 174 9.85 -0.74 1.00
CA ILE A 174 10.40 -0.56 -0.35
C ILE A 174 11.93 -0.32 -0.35
N PRO A 175 12.51 0.50 0.54
CA PRO A 175 13.97 0.67 0.59
C PRO A 175 14.75 -0.63 0.86
N PHE A 176 14.16 -1.59 1.58
CA PHE A 176 14.78 -2.91 1.85
C PHE A 176 14.74 -3.83 0.63
N CYS A 177 13.87 -3.54 -0.34
CA CYS A 177 13.74 -4.28 -1.58
C CYS A 177 14.81 -3.89 -2.62
N TYR A 178 15.59 -2.83 -2.36
CA TYR A 178 16.68 -2.42 -3.23
C TYR A 178 17.74 -3.52 -3.35
N GLY A 179 18.00 -3.94 -4.58
CA GLY A 179 19.06 -4.86 -4.94
C GLY A 179 20.40 -4.17 -4.74
N THR A 180 21.24 -4.71 -3.87
CA THR A 180 22.66 -4.39 -3.84
C THR A 180 23.31 -5.04 -5.05
N SER A 181 23.06 -4.54 -6.26
CA SER A 181 24.02 -4.74 -7.33
C SER A 181 25.29 -4.05 -6.86
N ARG A 182 26.38 -4.81 -6.73
CA ARG A 182 27.73 -4.27 -6.51
C ARG A 182 27.92 -3.07 -7.44
N PRO A 183 28.66 -2.02 -7.02
CA PRO A 183 29.13 -1.03 -7.98
C PRO A 183 29.82 -1.77 -9.13
N PRO A 184 29.67 -1.32 -10.39
CA PRO A 184 30.50 -1.85 -11.47
C PRO A 184 31.95 -1.72 -10.98
N THR A 185 32.61 -2.86 -10.79
CA THR A 185 34.06 -2.87 -10.65
C THR A 185 34.58 -2.43 -12.00
N ASP A 186 35.18 -1.24 -12.03
CA ASP A 186 35.91 -0.70 -13.17
C ASP A 186 36.88 -1.73 -13.77
#